data_AF-A0A7L5Y6E0-F1
#
_entry.id   AF-A0A7L5Y6E0-F1
#
_cell.length_a   1.000
_cell.length_b   1.000
_cell.length_c   1.000
_cell.angle_alpha   90.00
_cell.angle_beta   90.00
_cell.angle_gamma   90.00
#
_symmetry.space_group_name_H-M   'P 1'
#
loop_
_entity.id
_entity.type
_entity.pdbx_description
1 polymer ?
#
loop_
_entity_poly.entity_id
_entity_poly.type
_entity_poly.pdbx_seq_one_letter_code
_entity_poly.pdbx_strand_id
1 'polypeptide(L)'
;MTIHVSGINARVNVGSTDNSTNSYTSSTTAIFEKLREAVAEQVPVEQRPELLSRIEQMEKAVETPNFISRYNDFIQSAANHIAVFGPMLPALSALLKS
;
A
#
# COMPACT_ATOMS: atom_id res chain seq x y z
N MET A 1 19.39 11.27 34.85
CA MET A 1 20.72 11.54 34.29
C MET A 1 20.66 11.24 32.81
N THR A 2 20.59 12.26 31.97
CA THR A 2 20.41 12.11 30.52
C THR A 2 21.66 12.62 29.85
N ILE A 3 22.34 11.74 29.12
CA ILE A 3 23.63 12.04 28.49
C ILE A 3 23.37 12.89 27.24
N HIS A 4 23.96 14.08 27.22
CA HIS A 4 24.01 14.97 26.07
C HIS A 4 25.40 14.78 25.43
N VAL A 5 25.46 14.18 24.24
CA VAL A 5 26.71 14.10 23.47
C VAL A 5 26.55 14.89 22.18
N SER A 6 27.23 16.03 22.13
CA SER A 6 27.35 16.90 20.97
C SER A 6 28.55 16.45 20.15
N GLY A 7 28.29 15.93 18.94
CA GLY A 7 29.32 15.37 18.05
C GLY A 7 29.07 15.75 16.59
N ILE A 8 29.72 16.84 16.20
CA ILE A 8 30.09 17.34 14.87
C ILE A 8 29.77 16.39 13.67
N ASN A 9 28.96 16.88 12.71
CA ASN A 9 28.65 16.31 11.38
C ASN A 9 27.60 15.21 11.25
N ALA A 10 26.64 15.12 12.15
CA ALA A 10 25.38 14.46 11.82
C ALA A 10 24.36 15.55 11.50
N ARG A 11 24.01 15.71 10.22
CA ARG A 11 22.75 16.34 9.80
C ARG A 11 21.60 15.41 10.18
N VAL A 12 21.51 15.06 11.45
CA VAL A 12 20.36 14.39 12.00
C VAL A 12 19.38 15.49 12.31
N ASN A 13 18.59 15.80 11.28
CA ASN A 13 17.30 16.40 11.50
C ASN A 13 16.48 15.34 12.24
N VAL A 14 16.72 15.18 13.54
CA VAL A 14 15.81 14.51 14.47
C VAL A 14 14.65 15.49 14.65
N GLY A 15 13.85 15.60 13.59
CA GLY A 15 12.48 16.00 13.72
C GLY A 15 11.79 14.84 14.42
N SER A 16 11.79 14.86 15.75
CA SER A 16 10.79 14.17 16.54
C SER A 16 9.43 14.77 16.18
N THR A 17 8.89 14.40 15.03
CA THR A 17 7.46 14.48 14.80
C THR A 17 6.93 13.22 15.42
N ASP A 18 6.31 13.36 16.58
CA ASP A 18 5.31 12.43 17.08
C ASP A 18 4.47 11.98 15.88
N ASN A 19 4.73 10.79 15.37
CA ASN A 19 4.09 10.31 14.16
C ASN A 19 2.96 9.37 14.53
N SER A 20 2.10 9.84 15.44
CA SER A 20 0.88 9.16 15.87
C SER A 20 -0.22 9.18 14.81
N THR A 21 0.06 9.70 13.60
CA THR A 21 -0.86 9.74 12.45
C THR A 21 -0.34 9.07 11.18
N ASN A 22 0.91 8.58 11.12
CA ASN A 22 1.47 8.05 9.86
C ASN A 22 1.75 6.55 9.83
N SER A 23 1.23 5.77 10.79
CA SER A 23 1.22 4.31 10.60
C SER A 23 0.21 3.91 9.52
N TYR A 24 -0.93 4.61 9.41
CA TYR A 24 -1.98 4.28 8.43
C TYR A 24 -1.49 4.46 6.98
N THR A 25 -0.92 5.63 6.66
CA THR A 25 -0.42 5.93 5.31
C THR A 25 0.75 5.01 4.93
N SER A 26 1.69 4.75 5.85
CA SER A 26 2.79 3.81 5.60
C SER A 26 2.32 2.36 5.41
N SER A 27 1.30 1.92 6.16
CA SER A 27 0.72 0.58 6.00
C SER A 27 -0.05 0.45 4.68
N THR A 28 -0.83 1.45 4.31
CA THR A 28 -1.56 1.50 3.03
C THR A 28 -0.59 1.40 1.85
N THR A 29 0.42 2.27 1.78
CA THR A 29 1.44 2.23 0.71
C THR A 29 2.12 0.86 0.65
N ALA A 30 2.49 0.28 1.79
CA ALA A 30 3.12 -1.04 1.82
C ALA A 30 2.22 -2.16 1.26
N ILE A 31 0.89 -2.10 1.46
CA ILE A 31 -0.05 -3.08 0.90
C ILE A 31 -0.07 -2.98 -0.64
N PHE A 32 -0.12 -1.76 -1.19
CA PHE A 32 -0.12 -1.56 -2.64
C PHE A 32 1.21 -1.93 -3.29
N GLU A 33 2.33 -1.70 -2.63
CA GLU A 33 3.64 -2.17 -3.12
C GLU A 33 3.68 -3.70 -3.21
N LYS A 34 3.21 -4.41 -2.17
CA LYS A 34 3.13 -5.88 -2.22
C LYS A 34 2.22 -6.40 -3.34
N LEU A 35 1.13 -5.69 -3.65
CA LEU A 35 0.28 -6.05 -4.80
C LEU A 35 1.03 -5.89 -6.12
N ARG A 36 1.81 -4.81 -6.29
CA ARG A 36 2.61 -4.58 -7.49
C ARG A 36 3.70 -5.64 -7.64
N GLU A 37 4.38 -5.99 -6.55
CA GLU A 37 5.36 -7.09 -6.52
C GLU A 37 4.71 -8.41 -6.93
N ALA A 38 3.56 -8.75 -6.34
CA ALA A 38 2.85 -9.98 -6.69
C ALA A 38 2.42 -10.02 -8.16
N VAL A 39 2.01 -8.88 -8.75
CA VAL A 39 1.74 -8.78 -10.19
C VAL A 39 3.02 -8.98 -11.01
N ALA A 40 4.13 -8.37 -10.60
CA ALA A 40 5.41 -8.51 -11.31
C ALA A 40 5.98 -9.93 -11.25
N GLU A 41 5.74 -10.66 -10.17
CA GLU A 41 6.28 -12.01 -9.96
C GLU A 41 5.37 -13.11 -10.49
N GLN A 42 4.06 -13.02 -10.24
CA GLN A 42 3.13 -14.15 -10.41
C GLN A 42 2.14 -13.98 -11.57
N VAL A 43 2.00 -12.77 -12.14
CA VAL A 43 1.08 -12.51 -13.26
C VAL A 43 1.84 -12.48 -14.59
N PRO A 44 1.29 -13.05 -15.68
CA PRO A 44 1.87 -12.98 -17.02
C PRO A 44 1.95 -11.55 -17.55
N VAL A 45 3.03 -11.22 -18.27
CA VAL A 45 3.39 -9.84 -18.71
C VAL A 45 2.25 -9.11 -19.43
N GLU A 46 1.49 -9.83 -20.25
CA GLU A 46 0.31 -9.35 -20.97
C GLU A 46 -0.82 -8.80 -20.08
N GLN A 47 -0.99 -9.31 -18.86
CA GLN A 47 -2.05 -8.91 -17.93
C GLN A 47 -1.56 -7.97 -16.82
N ARG A 48 -0.24 -7.81 -16.67
CA ARG A 48 0.37 -6.85 -15.71
C ARG A 48 -0.10 -5.42 -15.88
N PRO A 49 -0.11 -4.80 -17.09
CA PRO A 49 -0.44 -3.38 -17.21
C PRO A 49 -1.88 -3.09 -16.79
N GLU A 50 -2.82 -4.01 -17.05
CA GLU A 50 -4.19 -3.87 -16.59
C GLU A 50 -4.24 -3.90 -15.05
N LEU A 51 -3.67 -4.93 -14.42
CA LEU A 51 -3.71 -5.06 -12.95
C LEU A 51 -2.97 -3.92 -12.24
N LEU A 52 -1.80 -3.50 -12.74
CA LEU A 52 -1.07 -2.37 -12.18
C LEU A 52 -1.89 -1.07 -12.26
N SER A 53 -2.60 -0.84 -13.37
CA SER A 53 -3.51 0.30 -13.51
C SER A 53 -4.67 0.23 -12.52
N ARG A 54 -5.26 -0.96 -12.29
CA ARG A 54 -6.30 -1.16 -11.27
C ARG A 54 -5.80 -0.89 -9.85
N ILE A 55 -4.60 -1.37 -9.53
CA ILE A 55 -3.93 -1.13 -8.24
C ILE A 55 -3.67 0.37 -8.03
N GLU A 56 -3.18 1.08 -9.04
CA GLU A 56 -2.96 2.53 -8.96
C GLU A 56 -4.26 3.31 -8.77
N GLN A 57 -5.32 2.96 -9.52
CA GLN A 57 -6.64 3.57 -9.37
C GLN A 57 -7.24 3.31 -7.99
N MET A 58 -7.00 2.12 -7.42
CA MET A 58 -7.43 1.75 -6.09
C MET A 58 -6.66 2.52 -5.02
N GLU A 59 -5.33 2.65 -5.14
CA GLU A 59 -4.47 3.43 -4.24
C GLU A 59 -4.88 4.91 -4.21
N LYS A 60 -5.11 5.51 -5.38
CA LYS A 60 -5.58 6.91 -5.49
C LYS A 60 -7.00 7.12 -4.96
N ALA A 61 -7.79 6.05 -4.89
CA ALA A 61 -9.15 6.09 -4.38
C ALA A 61 -9.23 5.70 -2.90
N VAL A 62 -8.12 5.35 -2.24
CA VAL A 62 -8.08 5.16 -0.78
C VAL A 62 -8.58 6.45 -0.13
N GLU A 63 -9.44 6.32 0.89
CA GLU A 63 -10.13 7.44 1.57
C GLU A 63 -11.22 8.14 0.73
N THR A 64 -11.56 7.63 -0.45
CA THR A 64 -12.71 8.10 -1.23
C THR A 64 -13.87 7.10 -1.15
N PRO A 65 -15.14 7.55 -1.25
CA PRO A 65 -16.29 6.65 -1.34
C PRO A 65 -16.24 5.73 -2.57
N ASN A 66 -15.40 6.07 -3.56
CA ASN A 66 -15.20 5.28 -4.77
C ASN A 66 -14.24 4.11 -4.55
N PHE A 67 -13.59 3.99 -3.39
CA PHE A 67 -12.67 2.89 -3.08
C PHE A 67 -13.31 1.51 -3.28
N ILE A 68 -14.55 1.33 -2.80
CA ILE A 68 -15.30 0.06 -2.95
C ILE A 68 -15.49 -0.29 -4.43
N SER A 69 -15.76 0.70 -5.28
CA SER A 69 -15.91 0.50 -6.72
C SER A 69 -14.59 0.08 -7.35
N ARG A 70 -13.48 0.77 -7.02
CA ARG A 70 -12.13 0.43 -7.51
C ARG A 70 -11.64 -0.92 -7.02
N TYR A 71 -11.96 -1.28 -5.78
CA TYR A 71 -11.69 -2.60 -5.22
C TYR A 71 -12.43 -3.69 -6.00
N ASN A 72 -13.72 -3.51 -6.30
CA ASN A 72 -14.47 -4.48 -7.12
C ASN A 72 -13.91 -4.60 -8.55
N ASP A 73 -13.54 -3.49 -9.19
CA ASP A 73 -12.86 -3.48 -10.50
C ASP A 73 -11.55 -4.27 -10.45
N PHE A 74 -10.73 -4.06 -9.41
CA PHE A 74 -9.50 -4.80 -9.19
C PHE A 74 -9.78 -6.29 -9.00
N ILE A 75 -10.72 -6.67 -8.13
CA ILE A 75 -11.05 -8.09 -7.88
C ILE A 75 -11.58 -8.78 -9.15
N GLN A 76 -12.34 -8.08 -10.00
CA GLN A 76 -12.79 -8.62 -11.29
C GLN A 76 -11.63 -8.89 -12.24
N SER A 77 -10.71 -7.92 -12.42
CA SER A 77 -9.49 -8.12 -13.23
C SER A 77 -8.56 -9.18 -12.62
N ALA A 78 -8.48 -9.22 -11.29
CA ALA A 78 -7.66 -10.14 -10.53
C ALA A 78 -8.31 -11.52 -10.33
N ALA A 79 -9.56 -11.75 -10.76
CA ALA A 79 -10.30 -12.97 -10.48
C ALA A 79 -9.57 -14.22 -10.97
N ASN A 80 -8.94 -14.13 -12.14
CA ASN A 80 -8.13 -15.21 -12.73
C ASN A 80 -6.84 -15.49 -11.96
N HIS A 81 -6.39 -14.55 -11.12
CA HIS A 81 -5.16 -14.60 -10.35
C HIS A 81 -5.44 -14.43 -8.86
N ILE A 82 -6.67 -14.66 -8.39
CA ILE A 82 -7.09 -14.27 -7.04
C ILE A 82 -6.32 -15.02 -5.95
N ALA A 83 -5.81 -16.21 -6.28
CA ALA A 83 -4.93 -17.00 -5.40
C ALA A 83 -3.62 -16.27 -5.07
N VAL A 84 -3.09 -15.46 -6.00
CA VAL A 84 -1.89 -14.62 -5.82
C VAL A 84 -2.17 -13.53 -4.77
N PHE A 85 -3.36 -12.95 -4.83
CA PHE A 85 -3.75 -11.80 -4.00
C PHE A 85 -4.41 -12.21 -2.68
N GLY A 86 -4.79 -13.47 -2.52
CA GLY A 86 -5.47 -14.02 -1.34
C GLY A 86 -4.91 -13.54 0.01
N PRO A 87 -3.57 -13.59 0.25
CA PRO A 87 -2.97 -13.14 1.51
C PRO A 87 -3.15 -11.64 1.80
N MET A 88 -3.40 -10.83 0.77
CA MET A 88 -3.49 -9.37 0.84
C MET A 88 -4.95 -8.88 0.87
N LEU A 89 -5.91 -9.74 0.52
CA LEU A 89 -7.36 -9.45 0.59
C LEU A 89 -7.82 -8.99 1.99
N PRO A 90 -7.45 -9.63 3.12
CA PRO A 90 -7.89 -9.15 4.43
C PRO A 90 -7.38 -7.74 4.72
N ALA A 91 -6.14 -7.41 4.34
CA ALA A 91 -5.58 -6.07 4.51
C ALA A 91 -6.31 -5.03 3.64
N LEU A 92 -6.62 -5.37 2.38
CA LEU A 92 -7.43 -4.51 1.51
C LEU A 92 -8.85 -4.31 2.03
N SER A 93 -9.47 -5.35 2.57
CA SER A 93 -10.82 -5.27 3.12
C SER A 93 -10.89 -4.43 4.40
N ALA A 94 -9.79 -4.32 5.14
CA ALA A 94 -9.70 -3.42 6.29
C ALA A 94 -9.79 -1.94 5.86
N LEU A 95 -9.30 -1.60 4.67
CA LEU A 95 -9.42 -0.27 4.08
C LEU A 95 -10.84 0.08 3.61
N LEU A 96 -11.73 -0.92 3.44
CA LEU A 96 -13.15 -0.69 3.09
C LEU A 96 -13.98 -0.16 4.27
N LYS A 97 -13.50 -0.31 5.50
CA LYS A 97 -14.23 0.04 6.73
C LYS A 97 -13.91 1.45 7.26
N SER A 98 -13.00 2.20 6.62
CA SER A 98 -12.62 3.55 7.05
C SER A 98 -13.48 4.64 6.42
#